data_AF-A0A7X1LI64-F1
#
_entry.id   AF-A0A7X1LI64-F1
#
_cell.length_a   1.000
_cell.length_b   1.000
_cell.length_c   1.000
_cell.angle_alpha   90.00
_cell.angle_beta   90.00
_cell.angle_gamma   90.00
#
_symmetry.space_group_name_H-M   'P 1'
#
loop_
_entity.id
_entity.type
_entity.pdbx_description
1 polymer ?
#
loop_
_entity_poly.entity_id
_entity_poly.type
_entity_poly.pdbx_seq_one_letter_code
_entity_poly.pdbx_strand_id
1 'polypeptide(L)'
;MKKVVLSILFFILTTFSYSLVESEFKVIESKNTLDSKNLLLDINTATESDLLKAGISKGYVDKILEYRDITGGFEKLKDMIRIDGIGKKTFEKLKVKFKEVDKVKLKKFNINKVDDKTLIYYGLSKKEIQSIRKYQEQGKVRNNLEIKKIISEKKYKDLKDYIEY
;
A
#
# COMPACT_ATOMS: atom_id res chain seq x y z
N MET A 1 37.36 52.87 47.37
CA MET A 1 37.72 52.60 45.95
C MET A 1 38.28 51.19 45.73
N LYS A 2 39.30 50.72 46.47
CA LYS A 2 39.89 49.36 46.28
C LYS A 2 38.90 48.18 46.37
N LYS A 3 37.92 48.22 47.29
CA LYS A 3 36.91 47.14 47.44
C LYS A 3 35.93 47.07 46.26
N VAL A 4 35.60 48.21 45.64
CA VAL A 4 34.68 48.28 44.50
C VAL A 4 35.37 47.75 43.23
N VAL A 5 36.65 48.06 43.03
CA VAL A 5 37.44 47.53 41.91
C VAL A 5 37.60 46.01 42.02
N LEU A 6 37.78 45.47 43.22
CA LEU A 6 37.91 44.02 43.44
C LEU A 6 36.60 43.26 43.14
N SER A 7 35.45 43.84 43.48
CA SER A 7 34.14 43.24 43.16
C SER A 7 33.82 43.28 41.66
N ILE A 8 34.23 44.33 40.96
CA ILE A 8 34.10 44.42 39.49
C ILE A 8 35.00 43.38 38.81
N LEU A 9 36.23 43.19 39.32
CA LEU A 9 37.15 42.19 38.79
C LEU A 9 36.62 40.75 38.97
N PHE A 10 35.96 40.48 40.10
CA PHE A 10 35.34 39.17 40.37
C PHE A 10 34.15 38.89 39.44
N PHE A 11 33.35 39.90 39.11
CA PHE A 11 32.22 39.78 38.18
C PHE A 11 32.67 39.56 36.71
N ILE A 12 33.81 40.12 36.33
CA ILE A 12 34.41 39.88 35.01
C ILE A 12 34.97 38.46 34.95
N LEU A 13 35.59 37.97 36.03
CA LEU A 13 36.15 36.63 36.09
C LEU A 13 35.08 35.53 35.99
N THR A 14 33.91 35.73 36.60
CA THR A 14 32.80 34.77 36.53
C THR A 14 32.16 34.73 35.15
N THR A 15 31.91 35.89 34.53
CA THR A 15 31.33 35.96 33.17
C THR A 15 32.28 35.43 32.10
N PHE A 16 33.58 35.66 32.25
CA PHE A 16 34.61 35.11 31.37
C PHE A 16 34.71 33.58 31.50
N SER A 17 34.61 33.04 32.72
CA SER A 17 34.59 31.59 32.95
C SER A 17 33.38 30.90 32.31
N TYR A 18 32.21 31.56 32.31
CA TYR A 18 31.01 31.05 31.63
C TYR A 18 31.15 31.03 30.09
N SER A 19 31.91 31.96 29.50
CA SER A 19 32.12 31.98 28.03
C SER A 19 33.11 30.93 27.53
N LEU A 20 34.00 30.41 28.40
CA LEU A 20 35.00 29.40 28.02
C LEU A 20 34.47 27.96 28.08
N VAL A 21 33.24 27.74 28.56
CA VAL A 21 32.57 26.44 28.47
C VAL A 21 31.92 26.32 27.09
N GLU A 22 32.75 26.19 26.05
CA GLU A 22 32.28 25.61 24.80
C GLU A 22 32.08 24.11 25.03
N SER A 23 30.83 23.67 24.93
CA SER A 23 30.47 22.27 25.04
C SER A 23 31.13 21.49 23.88
N GLU A 24 32.11 20.64 24.18
CA GLU A 24 32.75 19.70 23.23
C GLU A 24 31.82 18.54 22.79
N PHE A 25 30.52 18.61 23.07
CA PHE A 25 29.58 17.59 22.61
C PHE A 25 29.29 17.78 21.11
N LYS A 26 30.08 17.09 20.30
CA LYS A 26 29.73 16.84 18.89
C LYS A 26 28.45 16.00 18.87
N VAL A 27 27.36 16.59 18.40
CA VAL A 27 26.14 15.83 18.08
C VAL A 27 26.50 14.80 17.01
N ILE A 28 26.54 13.52 17.41
CA ILE A 28 26.66 12.40 16.47
C ILE A 28 25.25 12.01 16.07
N GLU A 29 24.76 12.57 14.97
CA GLU A 29 23.54 12.05 14.37
C GLU A 29 23.81 10.62 13.87
N SER A 30 22.98 9.68 14.32
CA SER A 30 22.95 8.35 13.72
C SER A 30 22.61 8.49 12.24
N LYS A 31 23.52 8.07 11.35
CA LYS A 31 23.27 7.98 9.89
C LYS A 31 22.09 7.05 9.52
N ASN A 32 21.40 6.45 10.49
CA ASN A 32 20.15 5.72 10.30
C ASN A 32 18.90 6.58 10.50
N THR A 33 19.01 7.91 10.62
CA THR A 33 17.93 8.78 10.16
C THR A 33 17.91 8.72 8.64
N LEU A 34 17.42 7.59 8.11
CA LEU A 34 16.77 7.58 6.81
C LEU A 34 15.88 8.81 6.81
N ASP A 35 16.20 9.76 5.93
CA ASP A 35 15.33 10.89 5.61
C ASP A 35 13.89 10.40 5.72
N SER A 36 13.17 10.87 6.72
CA SER A 36 11.73 10.60 6.91
C SER A 36 10.91 11.31 5.82
N LYS A 37 11.48 11.53 4.64
CA LYS A 37 10.73 11.56 3.40
C LYS A 37 10.07 10.20 3.27
N ASN A 38 8.77 10.17 3.53
CA ASN A 38 7.85 9.13 3.09
C ASN A 38 8.20 8.72 1.64
N LEU A 39 9.07 7.71 1.49
CA LEU A 39 9.25 7.01 0.23
C LEU A 39 7.99 6.16 0.10
N LEU A 40 6.99 6.75 -0.55
CA LEU A 40 5.77 6.06 -0.90
C LEU A 40 6.12 4.77 -1.64
N LEU A 41 5.54 3.67 -1.18
CA LEU A 41 5.82 2.34 -1.72
C LEU A 41 5.09 2.14 -3.04
N ASP A 42 5.70 1.35 -3.92
CA ASP A 42 4.98 0.78 -5.05
C ASP A 42 4.20 -0.45 -4.59
N ILE A 43 2.87 -0.43 -4.66
CA ILE A 43 2.07 -1.57 -4.23
C ILE A 43 2.36 -2.85 -5.04
N ASN A 44 2.81 -2.72 -6.28
CA ASN A 44 3.06 -3.83 -7.20
C ASN A 44 4.48 -4.40 -7.12
N THR A 45 5.41 -3.72 -6.45
CA THR A 45 6.81 -4.17 -6.36
C THR A 45 7.36 -4.22 -4.93
N ALA A 46 6.76 -3.51 -3.96
CA ALA A 46 7.20 -3.53 -2.56
C ALA A 46 7.25 -4.96 -2.01
N THR A 47 8.33 -5.27 -1.27
CA THR A 47 8.49 -6.57 -0.63
C THR A 47 7.65 -6.67 0.64
N GLU A 48 7.48 -7.89 1.17
CA GLU A 48 6.85 -8.10 2.48
C GLU A 48 7.53 -7.23 3.57
N SER A 49 8.87 -7.18 3.55
CA SER A 49 9.65 -6.39 4.50
C SER A 49 9.36 -4.90 4.39
N ASP A 50 9.24 -4.37 3.17
CA ASP A 50 8.95 -2.95 2.93
C ASP A 50 7.56 -2.59 3.47
N LEU A 51 6.57 -3.44 3.20
CA LEU A 51 5.19 -3.23 3.66
C LEU A 51 5.08 -3.26 5.19
N LEU A 52 5.77 -4.22 5.83
CA LEU A 52 5.83 -4.31 7.29
C LEU A 52 6.54 -3.09 7.91
N LYS A 53 7.68 -2.66 7.35
CA LYS A 53 8.40 -1.45 7.79
C LYS A 53 7.58 -0.18 7.61
N ALA A 54 6.70 -0.13 6.62
CA ALA A 54 5.75 0.99 6.43
C ALA A 54 4.60 1.01 7.46
N GLY A 55 4.54 0.02 8.36
CA GLY A 55 3.55 -0.09 9.43
C GLY A 55 2.24 -0.75 8.98
N ILE A 56 2.24 -1.50 7.88
CA ILE A 56 1.09 -2.28 7.43
C ILE A 56 1.10 -3.60 8.21
N SER A 57 -0.03 -3.96 8.82
CA SER A 57 -0.12 -5.20 9.62
C SER A 57 0.04 -6.44 8.74
N LYS A 58 0.65 -7.49 9.30
CA LYS A 58 0.95 -8.75 8.59
C LYS A 58 -0.25 -9.31 7.82
N GLY A 59 -1.44 -9.33 8.42
CA GLY A 59 -2.65 -9.83 7.74
C GLY A 59 -3.08 -9.03 6.51
N TYR A 60 -2.77 -7.74 6.41
CA TYR A 60 -2.98 -6.98 5.17
C TYR A 60 -1.84 -7.21 4.17
N VAL A 61 -0.61 -7.34 4.64
CA VAL A 61 0.55 -7.65 3.80
C VAL A 61 0.31 -8.96 3.05
N ASP A 62 -0.07 -10.02 3.76
CA ASP A 62 -0.34 -11.34 3.16
C ASP A 62 -1.40 -11.26 2.06
N LYS A 63 -2.50 -10.53 2.33
CA LYS A 63 -3.59 -10.35 1.37
C LYS A 63 -3.21 -9.47 0.17
N ILE A 64 -2.34 -8.48 0.35
CA ILE A 64 -1.83 -7.63 -0.74
C ILE A 64 -0.93 -8.46 -1.66
N LEU A 65 -0.04 -9.28 -1.09
CA LEU A 65 0.83 -10.17 -1.85
C LEU A 65 0.01 -11.23 -2.59
N GLU A 66 -0.95 -11.86 -1.92
CA GLU A 66 -1.86 -12.81 -2.55
C GLU A 66 -2.66 -12.19 -3.71
N TYR A 67 -3.16 -10.96 -3.53
CA TYR A 67 -3.83 -10.24 -4.60
C TYR A 67 -2.92 -10.08 -5.82
N ARG A 68 -1.66 -9.64 -5.63
CA ARG A 68 -0.68 -9.52 -6.72
C ARG A 68 -0.41 -10.84 -7.40
N ASP A 69 -0.28 -11.91 -6.63
CA ASP A 69 0.00 -13.24 -7.18
C ASP A 69 -1.15 -13.76 -8.03
N ILE A 70 -2.39 -13.53 -7.61
CA ILE A 70 -3.59 -13.96 -8.35
C ILE A 70 -3.83 -13.10 -9.59
N THR A 71 -3.85 -11.77 -9.44
CA THR A 71 -4.25 -10.86 -10.53
C THR A 71 -3.10 -10.44 -11.44
N GLY A 72 -1.85 -10.61 -11.00
CA GLY A 72 -0.66 -10.02 -11.61
C GLY A 72 -0.34 -8.60 -11.12
N GLY A 73 -1.18 -8.01 -10.28
CA GLY A 73 -0.99 -6.67 -9.71
C GLY A 73 -2.28 -5.87 -9.55
N PHE A 74 -2.15 -4.70 -8.95
CA PHE A 74 -3.17 -3.67 -8.87
C PHE A 74 -3.08 -2.79 -10.11
N GLU A 75 -4.19 -2.51 -10.78
CA GLU A 75 -4.24 -1.47 -11.85
C GLU A 75 -4.43 -0.07 -11.24
N LYS A 76 -4.97 0.00 -10.03
CA LYS A 76 -5.18 1.22 -9.26
C LYS A 76 -5.25 0.88 -7.77
N LEU A 77 -4.84 1.82 -6.91
CA LEU A 77 -4.89 1.62 -5.45
C LEU A 77 -6.28 1.24 -4.94
N LYS A 78 -7.35 1.77 -5.56
CA LYS A 78 -8.73 1.49 -5.16
C LYS A 78 -9.11 0.00 -5.24
N ASP A 79 -8.37 -0.80 -6.01
CA ASP A 79 -8.59 -2.23 -6.12
C ASP A 79 -8.30 -2.98 -4.81
N MET A 80 -7.56 -2.38 -3.86
CA MET A 80 -7.43 -2.90 -2.50
C MET A 80 -8.78 -3.13 -1.82
N ILE A 81 -9.85 -2.41 -2.19
CA ILE A 81 -11.19 -2.60 -1.61
C ILE A 81 -11.78 -3.98 -1.97
N ARG A 82 -11.24 -4.67 -2.98
CA ARG A 82 -11.63 -6.05 -3.34
C ARG A 82 -11.08 -7.09 -2.37
N ILE A 83 -10.10 -6.71 -1.54
CA ILE A 83 -9.53 -7.57 -0.52
C ILE A 83 -10.42 -7.57 0.71
N ASP A 84 -10.80 -8.76 1.17
CA ASP A 84 -11.59 -8.93 2.38
C ASP A 84 -10.92 -8.25 3.60
N GLY A 85 -11.70 -7.52 4.38
CA GLY A 85 -11.22 -6.70 5.50
C GLY A 85 -10.70 -5.31 5.12
N ILE A 86 -10.52 -4.98 3.83
CA ILE A 86 -10.14 -3.64 3.39
C ILE A 86 -11.40 -2.88 2.93
N GLY A 87 -12.17 -2.38 3.90
CA GLY A 87 -13.26 -1.45 3.63
C GLY A 87 -12.77 -0.04 3.30
N LYS A 88 -13.69 0.88 2.93
CA LYS A 88 -13.37 2.28 2.59
C LYS A 88 -12.45 2.96 3.62
N LYS A 89 -12.75 2.83 4.91
CA LYS A 89 -11.95 3.44 5.99
C LYS A 89 -10.53 2.87 6.05
N THR A 90 -10.38 1.55 5.90
CA THR A 90 -9.07 0.89 5.88
C THR A 90 -8.28 1.29 4.63
N PHE A 91 -8.93 1.31 3.46
CA PHE A 91 -8.35 1.78 2.22
C PHE A 91 -7.77 3.19 2.35
N GLU A 92 -8.53 4.14 2.92
CA GLU A 92 -8.08 5.52 3.12
C GLU A 92 -6.83 5.61 4.01
N LYS A 93 -6.70 4.71 4.99
CA LYS A 93 -5.50 4.63 5.85
C LYS A 93 -4.31 3.98 5.16
N LEU A 94 -4.54 3.00 4.29
CA LEU A 94 -3.47 2.27 3.61
C LEU A 94 -2.94 3.04 2.40
N LYS A 95 -3.81 3.70 1.63
CA LYS A 95 -3.43 4.35 0.37
C LYS A 95 -2.34 5.41 0.54
N VAL A 96 -2.27 6.07 1.70
CA VAL A 96 -1.24 7.10 1.98
C VAL A 96 0.18 6.53 2.10
N LYS A 97 0.33 5.20 2.12
CA LYS A 97 1.62 4.50 2.12
C LYS A 97 2.15 4.24 0.72
N PHE A 98 1.33 4.42 -0.31
CA PHE A 98 1.64 4.02 -1.68
C PHE A 98 1.69 5.21 -2.63
N LYS A 99 2.53 5.11 -3.67
CA LYS A 99 2.52 6.03 -4.80
C LYS A 99 1.40 5.65 -5.78
N GLU A 100 1.15 6.51 -6.76
CA GLU A 100 0.30 6.16 -7.89
C GLU A 100 0.84 4.91 -8.62
N VAL A 101 -0.09 4.17 -9.20
CA VAL A 101 0.17 2.84 -9.74
C VAL A 101 0.57 2.94 -11.21
N ASP A 102 1.75 2.42 -11.54
CA ASP A 102 2.17 2.25 -12.93
C ASP A 102 1.31 1.19 -13.64
N LYS A 103 1.17 1.31 -14.96
CA LYS A 103 0.35 0.39 -15.74
C LYS A 103 0.91 -1.04 -15.66
N VAL A 104 0.12 -1.96 -15.15
CA VAL A 104 0.44 -3.40 -15.09
C VAL A 104 -0.36 -4.18 -16.12
N LYS A 105 0.16 -5.36 -16.48
CA LYS A 105 -0.58 -6.34 -17.28
C LYS A 105 -1.16 -7.39 -16.34
N LEU A 106 -2.49 -7.42 -16.23
CA LEU A 106 -3.15 -8.45 -15.43
C LEU A 106 -3.00 -9.84 -16.05
N LYS A 107 -3.00 -10.85 -15.18
CA LYS A 107 -3.06 -12.26 -15.55
C LYS A 107 -4.42 -12.57 -16.18
N LYS A 108 -4.42 -13.53 -17.10
CA LYS A 108 -5.66 -14.09 -17.65
C LYS A 108 -6.17 -15.20 -16.74
N PHE A 109 -7.47 -15.45 -16.78
CA PHE A 109 -8.11 -16.54 -16.05
C PHE A 109 -9.18 -17.21 -16.90
N ASN A 110 -9.31 -18.53 -16.75
CA ASN A 110 -10.35 -19.30 -17.41
C ASN A 110 -11.65 -19.24 -16.61
N ILE A 111 -12.71 -18.67 -17.19
CA ILE A 111 -14.01 -18.46 -16.50
C ILE A 111 -14.65 -19.76 -16.01
N ASN A 112 -14.40 -20.88 -16.71
CA ASN A 112 -14.96 -22.19 -16.39
C ASN A 112 -14.19 -22.95 -15.30
N LYS A 113 -13.03 -22.45 -14.86
CA LYS A 113 -12.18 -23.11 -13.87
C LYS A 113 -11.83 -22.23 -12.66
N VAL A 114 -11.92 -20.92 -12.82
CA VAL A 114 -11.56 -19.94 -11.79
C VAL A 114 -12.45 -20.06 -10.56
N ASP A 115 -11.87 -19.89 -9.37
CA ASP A 115 -12.58 -19.87 -8.09
C ASP A 115 -13.24 -18.51 -7.79
N ASP A 116 -14.13 -18.48 -6.80
CA ASP A 116 -14.90 -17.27 -6.43
C ASP A 116 -14.01 -16.15 -5.90
N LYS A 117 -12.94 -16.46 -5.17
CA LYS A 117 -12.03 -15.46 -4.58
C LYS A 117 -11.29 -14.71 -5.68
N THR A 118 -10.80 -15.44 -6.67
CA THR A 118 -10.17 -14.85 -7.86
C THR A 118 -11.18 -13.94 -8.58
N LEU A 119 -12.43 -14.36 -8.79
CA LEU A 119 -13.46 -13.50 -9.39
C LEU A 119 -13.73 -12.22 -8.58
N ILE A 120 -13.74 -12.30 -7.24
CA ILE A 120 -13.83 -11.13 -6.36
C ILE A 120 -12.65 -10.18 -6.58
N TYR A 121 -11.44 -10.71 -6.75
CA TYR A 121 -10.24 -9.90 -7.01
C TYR A 121 -10.25 -9.22 -8.38
N TYR A 122 -10.89 -9.82 -9.39
CA TYR A 122 -11.25 -9.16 -10.66
C TYR A 122 -12.46 -8.20 -10.53
N GLY A 123 -13.01 -8.08 -9.33
CA GLY A 123 -14.01 -7.10 -8.95
C GLY A 123 -15.45 -7.53 -9.23
N LEU A 124 -15.71 -8.81 -9.51
CA LEU A 124 -17.08 -9.29 -9.65
C LEU A 124 -17.79 -9.25 -8.29
N SER A 125 -19.05 -8.82 -8.32
CA SER A 125 -19.91 -8.86 -7.14
C SER A 125 -20.35 -10.30 -6.83
N LYS A 126 -20.72 -10.58 -5.58
CA LYS A 126 -21.27 -11.88 -5.18
C LYS A 126 -22.47 -12.30 -6.06
N LYS A 127 -23.31 -11.35 -6.47
CA LYS A 127 -24.45 -11.60 -7.37
C LYS A 127 -24.01 -12.03 -8.76
N GLU A 128 -23.02 -11.35 -9.34
CA GLU A 128 -22.46 -11.74 -10.65
C GLU A 128 -21.80 -13.12 -10.59
N ILE A 129 -21.08 -13.42 -9.51
CA ILE A 129 -20.47 -14.74 -9.28
C ILE A 129 -21.55 -15.83 -9.19
N GLN A 130 -22.62 -15.59 -8.42
CA GLN A 130 -23.76 -16.51 -8.35
C GLN A 130 -24.40 -16.76 -9.72
N SER A 131 -24.58 -15.72 -10.54
CA SER A 131 -25.07 -15.88 -11.91
C SER A 131 -24.12 -16.71 -12.79
N ILE A 132 -22.81 -16.55 -12.63
CA ILE A 132 -21.81 -17.37 -13.33
C ILE A 132 -21.92 -18.83 -12.90
N ARG A 133 -22.00 -19.12 -11.59
CA ARG A 133 -22.12 -20.50 -11.08
C ARG A 133 -23.40 -21.17 -11.54
N LYS A 134 -24.53 -20.46 -11.48
CA LYS A 134 -25.81 -20.96 -12.00
C LYS A 134 -25.75 -21.27 -13.50
N TYR A 135 -25.04 -20.46 -14.28
CA TYR A 135 -24.83 -20.76 -15.70
C TYR A 135 -23.99 -22.03 -15.87
N GLN A 136 -22.92 -22.18 -15.08
CA GLN A 136 -22.01 -23.33 -15.12
C GLN A 136 -22.67 -24.67 -14.77
N GLU A 137 -23.71 -24.65 -13.94
CA GLU A 137 -24.56 -25.83 -13.66
C GLU A 137 -25.28 -26.33 -14.93
N GLN A 138 -25.61 -25.44 -15.86
CA GLN A 138 -26.29 -25.76 -17.12
C GLN A 138 -25.30 -26.12 -18.23
N GLY A 139 -24.05 -25.69 -18.10
CA GLY A 139 -22.97 -25.98 -19.03
C GLY A 139 -21.86 -24.94 -19.00
N LYS A 140 -20.78 -25.20 -19.75
CA LYS A 140 -19.63 -24.29 -19.84
C LYS A 140 -19.99 -22.98 -20.56
N VAL A 141 -19.39 -21.87 -20.13
CA VAL A 141 -19.35 -20.61 -20.87
C VAL A 141 -18.40 -20.78 -22.06
N ARG A 142 -18.92 -20.79 -23.28
CA ARG A 142 -18.16 -21.14 -24.49
C ARG A 142 -17.51 -19.96 -25.19
N ASN A 143 -18.06 -18.77 -24.99
CA ASN A 143 -17.65 -17.59 -25.73
C ASN A 143 -18.04 -16.30 -25.01
N ASN A 144 -17.58 -15.20 -25.57
CA ASN A 144 -17.77 -13.86 -25.05
C ASN A 144 -19.21 -13.33 -25.13
N LEU A 145 -20.04 -13.85 -26.04
CA LEU A 145 -21.45 -13.48 -26.11
C LEU A 145 -22.23 -14.05 -24.93
N GLU A 146 -21.85 -15.23 -24.45
CA GLU A 146 -22.46 -15.86 -23.28
C GLU A 146 -22.11 -15.09 -22.00
N ILE A 147 -20.83 -14.77 -21.76
CA ILE A 147 -20.45 -14.03 -20.54
C ILE A 147 -21.09 -12.64 -20.50
N LYS A 148 -21.23 -11.96 -21.65
CA LYS A 148 -21.87 -10.64 -21.74
C LYS A 148 -23.35 -10.66 -21.29
N LYS A 149 -24.01 -11.82 -21.34
CA LYS A 149 -25.39 -12.01 -20.83
C LYS A 149 -25.45 -12.24 -19.32
N ILE A 150 -24.34 -12.64 -18.70
CA ILE A 150 -24.27 -13.06 -17.29
C ILE A 150 -23.84 -11.89 -16.39
N ILE A 151 -22.86 -11.10 -16.84
CA ILE A 151 -22.30 -9.96 -16.10
C ILE A 151 -22.68 -8.63 -16.76
N SER A 152 -22.59 -7.53 -16.00
CA SER A 152 -22.89 -6.20 -16.55
C SER A 152 -21.99 -5.85 -17.73
N GLU A 153 -22.51 -5.09 -18.69
CA GLU A 153 -21.73 -4.69 -19.88
C GLU A 153 -20.45 -3.93 -19.50
N LYS A 154 -20.53 -3.08 -18.47
CA LYS A 154 -19.37 -2.41 -17.91
C LYS A 154 -18.32 -3.42 -17.41
N LYS A 155 -18.74 -4.42 -16.63
CA LYS A 155 -17.84 -5.46 -16.10
C LYS A 155 -17.19 -6.26 -17.22
N TYR A 156 -17.96 -6.64 -18.23
CA TYR A 156 -17.43 -7.34 -19.39
C TYR A 156 -16.39 -6.50 -20.14
N LYS A 157 -16.65 -5.20 -20.38
CA LYS A 157 -15.68 -4.30 -21.01
C LYS A 157 -14.39 -4.19 -20.21
N ASP A 158 -14.48 -4.14 -18.88
CA ASP A 158 -13.33 -4.06 -17.98
C ASP A 158 -12.51 -5.38 -17.97
N LEU A 159 -13.09 -6.52 -18.33
CA LEU A 159 -12.47 -7.86 -18.17
C LEU A 159 -12.24 -8.66 -19.45
N LYS A 160 -12.80 -8.25 -20.59
CA LYS A 160 -12.83 -9.06 -21.84
C LYS A 160 -11.46 -9.54 -22.32
N ASP A 161 -10.39 -8.79 -22.05
CA ASP A 161 -9.03 -9.11 -22.50
C ASP A 161 -8.31 -10.09 -21.55
N TYR A 162 -8.92 -10.37 -20.39
CA TYR A 162 -8.39 -11.23 -19.33
C TYR A 162 -9.18 -12.54 -19.16
N ILE A 163 -10.36 -12.66 -19.79
CA ILE A 163 -11.21 -13.85 -19.70
C ILE A 163 -10.86 -14.86 -20.80
N GLU A 164 -10.59 -16.09 -20.40
CA GLU A 164 -10.47 -17.26 -21.26
C GLU A 164 -11.68 -18.19 -21.04
N TYR A 165 -12.06 -18.94 -22.08
CA TYR A 165 -13.23 -19.84 -22.09
C TYR A 165 -12.77 -21.30 -22.03
#